data_AF-A0A1E5T5T3-F1
#
_entry.id   AF-A0A1E5T5T3-F1
#
_cell.length_a   1.000
_cell.length_b   1.000
_cell.length_c   1.000
_cell.angle_alpha   90.00
_cell.angle_beta   90.00
_cell.angle_gamma   90.00
#
_symmetry.space_group_name_H-M   'P 1'
#
loop_
_entity.id
_entity.type
_entity.pdbx_description
1 polymer ?
#
loop_
_entity_poly.entity_id
_entity_poly.type
_entity_poly.pdbx_seq_one_letter_code
_entity_poly.pdbx_strand_id
1 'polypeptide(L)'
;MIDRLLLESTVLGMALEKKFGRVNHILSTKNFSVNREYNHQAIWKAMEQLYPTEPIDTISVASFLLKKGERTYHRYLSSLTNFVVSDNIEYYSLQLLELDIREKLSSVLSIEEAKAISEQDFQVGSLFKSMGQMVRDYDRDLFDLTDSIRNYLERHFESKIPTSVVDLLNSLPEKIREIKSANKLRCLLRELCNLEIPSDQRVGSLITELNQTVDHLNRALDE
;
A
#
# COMPACT_ATOMS: atom_id res chain seq x y z
N MET A 1 5.68 16.99 -5.05
CA MET A 1 6.11 15.68 -4.51
C MET A 1 5.71 15.64 -3.05
N ILE A 2 4.87 14.68 -2.65
CA ILE A 2 4.57 14.46 -1.23
C ILE A 2 5.83 13.88 -0.60
N ASP A 3 6.32 14.49 0.47
CA ASP A 3 7.45 13.96 1.24
C ASP A 3 7.04 12.63 1.88
N ARG A 4 7.80 11.56 1.61
CA ARG A 4 7.54 10.22 2.15
C ARG A 4 7.42 10.25 3.67
N LEU A 5 8.33 10.97 4.36
CA LEU A 5 8.34 11.02 5.81
C LEU A 5 7.08 11.70 6.34
N LEU A 6 6.62 12.77 5.69
CA LEU A 6 5.38 13.44 6.04
C LEU A 6 4.17 12.50 5.85
N LEU A 7 4.14 11.74 4.75
CA LEU A 7 3.07 10.79 4.46
C LEU A 7 3.05 9.63 5.47
N GLU A 8 4.20 9.05 5.78
CA GLU A 8 4.33 8.01 6.81
C GLU A 8 3.88 8.53 8.18
N SER A 9 4.33 9.72 8.58
CA SER A 9 3.92 10.35 9.84
C SER A 9 2.41 10.62 9.89
N THR A 10 1.83 11.04 8.77
CA THR A 10 0.37 11.23 8.63
C THR A 10 -0.36 9.91 8.85
N VAL A 11 0.03 8.85 8.13
CA VAL A 11 -0.60 7.52 8.26
C VAL A 11 -0.48 6.97 9.68
N LEU A 12 0.69 7.09 10.31
CA LEU A 12 0.90 6.65 11.69
C LEU A 12 0.07 7.45 12.69
N GLY A 13 0.01 8.77 12.54
CA GLY A 13 -0.82 9.65 13.36
C GLY A 13 -2.29 9.25 13.26
N MET A 14 -2.79 9.07 12.05
CA MET A 14 -4.17 8.63 11.82
C MET A 14 -4.45 7.24 12.40
N ALA A 15 -3.49 6.31 12.28
CA ALA A 15 -3.62 4.96 12.84
C ALA A 15 -3.76 4.99 14.38
N LEU A 16 -2.98 5.86 15.05
CA LEU A 16 -3.06 6.09 16.50
C LEU A 16 -4.38 6.73 16.95
N GLU A 17 -5.10 7.42 16.05
CA GLU A 17 -6.46 7.92 16.31
C GLU A 17 -7.53 6.83 16.13
N LYS A 18 -7.22 5.59 16.52
CA LYS A 18 -8.14 4.43 16.46
C LYS A 18 -8.58 4.03 15.05
N LYS A 19 -7.87 4.46 14.00
CA LYS A 19 -8.17 4.10 12.61
C LYS A 19 -7.32 2.94 12.10
N PHE A 20 -6.42 2.38 12.91
CA PHE A 20 -5.51 1.29 12.50
C PHE A 20 -6.21 0.07 11.87
N GLY A 21 -7.30 -0.42 12.48
CA GLY A 21 -8.06 -1.57 11.96
C GLY A 21 -8.66 -1.34 10.57
N ARG A 22 -8.76 -0.08 10.11
CA ARG A 22 -9.22 0.24 8.75
C ARG A 22 -8.14 0.01 7.71
N VAL A 23 -6.86 -0.07 8.06
CA VAL A 23 -5.75 -0.06 7.07
C VAL A 23 -4.67 -1.11 7.31
N ASN A 24 -4.75 -1.88 8.40
CA ASN A 24 -3.81 -2.95 8.71
C ASN A 24 -3.71 -4.07 7.65
N HIS A 25 -4.70 -4.20 6.77
CA HIS A 25 -4.68 -5.12 5.63
C HIS A 25 -4.11 -4.50 4.34
N ILE A 26 -3.98 -3.17 4.29
CA ILE A 26 -3.42 -2.43 3.14
C ILE A 26 -1.90 -2.30 3.29
N LEU A 27 -1.46 -1.96 4.50
CA LEU A 27 -0.07 -1.69 4.81
C LEU A 27 0.51 -2.73 5.75
N SER A 28 1.81 -2.93 5.62
CA SER A 28 2.63 -3.79 6.47
C SER A 28 3.81 -3.00 7.01
N THR A 29 4.47 -3.53 8.04
CA THR A 29 5.72 -2.98 8.56
C THR A 29 6.75 -2.64 7.46
N LYS A 30 6.80 -3.40 6.35
CA LYS A 30 7.76 -3.20 5.26
C LYS A 30 7.49 -1.95 4.40
N ASN A 31 6.34 -1.31 4.53
CA ASN A 31 6.00 -0.11 3.76
C ASN A 31 6.51 1.18 4.43
N PHE A 32 7.06 1.09 5.64
CA PHE A 32 7.55 2.24 6.40
C PHE A 32 9.08 2.31 6.35
N SER A 33 9.62 3.51 6.47
CA SER A 33 11.05 3.76 6.46
C SER A 33 11.69 3.56 7.85
N VAL A 34 13.00 3.35 7.85
CA VAL A 34 13.85 3.43 9.04
C VAL A 34 14.82 4.58 8.81
N ASN A 35 14.67 5.65 9.58
CA ASN A 35 15.57 6.80 9.56
C ASN A 35 16.39 6.86 10.86
N ARG A 36 17.48 7.63 10.87
CA ARG A 36 18.35 7.88 12.03
C ARG A 36 17.59 8.47 13.21
N GLU A 37 16.56 9.28 12.95
CA GLU A 37 15.79 9.97 13.98
C GLU A 37 14.56 9.17 14.41
N TYR A 38 13.91 8.48 13.48
CA TYR A 38 12.63 7.81 13.71
C TYR A 38 12.56 6.45 12.99
N ASN A 39 12.10 5.44 13.71
CA ASN A 39 11.85 4.10 13.17
C ASN A 39 10.35 3.86 13.01
N HIS A 40 9.78 4.28 11.88
CA HIS A 40 8.36 4.10 11.58
C HIS A 40 7.97 2.62 11.47
N GLN A 41 8.90 1.76 11.01
CA GLN A 41 8.70 0.32 11.00
C GLN A 41 8.47 -0.22 12.42
N ALA A 42 9.25 0.20 13.41
CA ALA A 42 9.09 -0.26 14.78
C ALA A 42 7.73 0.15 15.38
N ILE A 43 7.27 1.37 15.06
CA ILE A 43 5.97 1.87 15.50
C ILE A 43 4.84 1.04 14.87
N TRP A 44 4.86 0.85 13.55
CA TRP A 44 3.84 0.04 12.86
C TRP A 44 3.82 -1.41 13.35
N LYS A 45 5.00 -2.01 13.53
CA LYS A 45 5.15 -3.37 14.07
C LYS A 45 4.57 -3.50 15.48
N ALA A 46 4.71 -2.48 16.31
CA ALA A 46 4.09 -2.45 17.63
C ALA A 46 2.56 -2.43 17.52
N MET A 47 1.99 -1.63 16.59
CA MET A 47 0.54 -1.62 16.35
C MET A 47 0.02 -2.98 15.85
N GLU A 48 0.74 -3.62 14.93
CA GLU A 48 0.42 -4.98 14.43
C GLU A 48 0.40 -6.02 15.56
N GLN A 49 1.30 -5.90 16.56
CA GLN A 49 1.37 -6.83 17.69
C GLN A 49 0.30 -6.59 18.76
N LEU A 50 -0.14 -5.34 18.92
CA LEU A 50 -1.18 -4.96 19.86
C LEU A 50 -2.58 -5.29 19.33
N TYR A 51 -2.79 -5.19 18.01
CA TYR A 51 -4.09 -5.44 17.38
C TYR A 51 -4.37 -6.94 17.22
N PRO A 52 -5.61 -7.42 17.44
CA PRO A 52 -6.80 -6.70 17.89
C PRO A 52 -7.00 -6.67 19.41
N THR A 53 -6.02 -7.12 20.19
CA THR A 53 -6.17 -7.41 21.63
C THR A 53 -6.07 -6.19 22.54
N GLU A 54 -5.31 -5.17 22.13
CA GLU A 54 -5.08 -3.93 22.87
C GLU A 54 -5.47 -2.71 22.01
N PRO A 55 -5.89 -1.59 22.64
CA PRO A 55 -6.22 -0.39 21.90
C PRO A 55 -4.98 0.19 21.19
N ILE A 56 -5.17 0.60 19.94
CA ILE A 56 -4.12 1.25 19.15
C ILE A 56 -4.24 2.76 19.35
N ASP A 57 -3.57 3.25 20.39
CA ASP A 57 -3.46 4.67 20.71
C ASP A 57 -2.03 5.01 21.15
N THR A 58 -1.75 6.32 21.27
CA THR A 58 -0.43 6.84 21.64
C THR A 58 0.12 6.24 22.94
N ILE A 59 -0.73 6.03 23.94
CA ILE A 59 -0.32 5.56 25.27
C ILE A 59 0.04 4.07 25.21
N SER A 60 -0.83 3.28 24.60
CA SER A 60 -0.69 1.83 24.50
C SER A 60 0.54 1.45 23.66
N VAL A 61 0.71 2.10 22.50
CA VAL A 61 1.89 1.90 21.64
C VAL A 61 3.18 2.37 22.34
N ALA A 62 3.17 3.52 23.02
CA ALA A 62 4.34 3.99 23.77
C ALA A 62 4.72 3.03 24.91
N SER A 63 3.74 2.54 25.67
CA SER A 63 3.94 1.57 26.75
C SER A 63 4.54 0.26 26.22
N PHE A 64 4.05 -0.22 25.08
CA PHE A 64 4.57 -1.41 24.42
C PHE A 64 6.03 -1.25 23.99
N LEU A 65 6.35 -0.15 23.30
CA LEU A 65 7.72 0.16 22.86
C LEU A 65 8.66 0.32 24.06
N LEU A 66 8.22 0.99 25.12
CA LEU A 66 9.02 1.13 26.34
C LEU A 66 9.38 -0.22 26.97
N LYS A 67 8.44 -1.17 27.01
CA LYS A 67 8.69 -2.55 27.49
C LYS A 67 9.70 -3.30 26.62
N LYS A 68 9.83 -2.94 25.34
CA LYS A 68 10.84 -3.48 24.40
C LYS A 68 12.19 -2.77 24.46
N GLY A 69 12.36 -1.79 25.35
CA GLY A 69 13.60 -1.04 25.52
C GLY A 69 13.69 0.24 24.68
N GLU A 70 12.64 0.56 23.91
CA GLU A 70 12.59 1.68 22.97
C GLU A 70 12.11 2.96 23.67
N ARG A 71 13.04 3.66 24.34
CA ARG A 71 12.71 4.77 25.26
C ARG A 71 12.41 6.12 24.60
N THR A 72 12.70 6.27 23.31
CA THR A 72 12.71 7.58 22.63
C THR A 72 11.39 7.96 21.94
N TYR A 73 10.41 7.06 21.86
CA TYR A 73 9.23 7.27 21.01
C TYR A 73 8.11 8.09 21.63
N HIS A 74 8.06 8.28 22.96
CA HIS A 74 6.86 8.86 23.60
C HIS A 74 6.52 10.28 23.11
N ARG A 75 7.53 11.18 23.03
CA ARG A 75 7.34 12.54 22.50
C ARG A 75 6.99 12.51 21.02
N TYR A 76 7.62 11.62 20.27
CA TYR A 76 7.41 11.53 18.84
C TYR A 76 6.00 11.02 18.49
N LEU A 77 5.53 9.94 19.11
CA LEU A 77 4.18 9.41 18.93
C LEU A 77 3.11 10.48 19.21
N SER A 78 3.33 11.33 20.22
CA SER A 78 2.43 12.44 20.52
C SER A 78 2.44 13.52 19.45
N SER A 79 3.57 13.71 18.75
CA SER A 79 3.64 14.64 17.62
C SER A 79 3.02 14.08 16.34
N LEU A 80 2.95 12.74 16.18
CA LEU A 80 2.37 12.10 14.99
C LEU A 80 0.89 12.48 14.80
N THR A 81 0.12 12.60 15.87
CA THR A 81 -1.29 13.01 15.79
C THR A 81 -1.46 14.45 15.31
N ASN A 82 -0.43 15.29 15.37
CA ASN A 82 -0.48 16.66 14.83
C ASN A 82 -0.39 16.69 13.29
N PHE A 83 0.00 15.59 12.65
CA PHE A 83 0.05 15.47 11.19
C PHE A 83 -1.27 14.95 10.59
N VAL A 84 -2.29 14.73 11.42
CA VAL A 84 -3.61 14.30 10.94
C VAL A 84 -4.32 15.48 10.28
N VAL A 85 -4.38 15.44 8.94
CA VAL A 85 -4.99 16.50 8.12
C VAL A 85 -6.40 16.15 7.61
N SER A 86 -6.85 14.90 7.80
CA SER A 86 -8.11 14.37 7.25
C SER A 86 -8.51 13.11 8.01
N ASP A 87 -9.74 12.62 7.81
CA ASP A 87 -10.25 11.35 8.36
C ASP A 87 -10.12 10.15 7.42
N ASN A 88 -9.64 10.36 6.19
CA ASN A 88 -9.54 9.34 5.15
C ASN A 88 -8.20 8.60 5.17
N ILE A 89 -7.96 7.77 6.18
CA ILE A 89 -6.68 7.05 6.35
C ILE A 89 -6.39 6.13 5.15
N GLU A 90 -7.41 5.55 4.54
CA GLU A 90 -7.28 4.63 3.42
C GLU A 90 -6.63 5.33 2.22
N TYR A 91 -7.03 6.55 1.91
CA TYR A 91 -6.42 7.33 0.84
C TYR A 91 -4.91 7.51 1.04
N TYR A 92 -4.48 7.95 2.22
CA TYR A 92 -3.05 8.14 2.52
C TYR A 92 -2.29 6.82 2.58
N SER A 93 -2.93 5.75 3.06
CA SER A 93 -2.34 4.41 3.04
C SER A 93 -2.12 3.89 1.62
N LEU A 94 -3.05 4.16 0.69
CA LEU A 94 -2.87 3.82 -0.72
C LEU A 94 -1.75 4.62 -1.36
N GLN A 95 -1.67 5.92 -1.08
CA GLN A 95 -0.57 6.76 -1.58
C GLN A 95 0.79 6.26 -1.07
N LEU A 96 0.87 5.85 0.21
CA LEU A 96 2.11 5.32 0.78
C LEU A 96 2.50 3.99 0.13
N LEU A 97 1.52 3.13 -0.09
CA LEU A 97 1.73 1.86 -0.79
C LEU A 97 2.21 2.09 -2.23
N GLU A 98 1.58 3.02 -2.96
CA GLU A 98 1.98 3.37 -4.32
C GLU A 98 3.43 3.86 -4.36
N LEU A 99 3.80 4.76 -3.45
CA LEU A 99 5.16 5.28 -3.35
C LEU A 99 6.18 4.15 -3.07
N ASP A 100 5.84 3.23 -2.16
CA ASP A 100 6.67 2.08 -1.83
C ASP A 100 6.85 1.12 -3.01
N ILE A 101 5.80 0.86 -3.78
CA ILE A 101 5.87 0.07 -5.02
C ILE A 101 6.76 0.78 -6.04
N ARG A 102 6.57 2.10 -6.22
CA ARG A 102 7.31 2.92 -7.18
C ARG A 102 8.81 2.91 -6.89
N GLU A 103 9.20 3.03 -5.63
CA GLU A 103 10.60 2.95 -5.20
C GLU A 103 11.21 1.56 -5.44
N LYS A 104 10.49 0.49 -5.06
CA LYS A 104 10.95 -0.89 -5.26
C LYS A 104 11.13 -1.22 -6.73
N LEU A 105 10.15 -0.87 -7.56
CA LEU A 105 10.21 -1.08 -9.00
C LEU A 105 11.35 -0.27 -9.63
N SER A 106 11.49 1.00 -9.26
CA SER A 106 12.62 1.85 -9.73
C SER A 106 13.98 1.27 -9.37
N SER A 107 14.12 0.72 -8.15
CA SER A 107 15.35 0.10 -7.67
C SER A 107 15.71 -1.14 -8.50
N VAL A 108 14.74 -2.04 -8.71
CA VAL A 108 14.95 -3.25 -9.52
C VAL A 108 15.35 -2.88 -10.94
N LEU A 109 14.63 -1.96 -11.59
CA LEU A 109 14.95 -1.52 -12.96
C LEU A 109 16.35 -0.92 -13.05
N SER A 110 16.80 -0.16 -12.04
CA SER A 110 18.14 0.44 -12.02
C SER A 110 19.24 -0.62 -11.86
N ILE A 111 18.99 -1.68 -11.08
CA ILE A 111 19.92 -2.80 -10.93
C ILE A 111 20.09 -3.55 -12.26
N GLU A 112 18.98 -3.83 -12.94
CA GLU A 112 19.00 -4.54 -14.22
C GLU A 112 19.60 -3.68 -15.35
N GLU A 113 19.39 -2.36 -15.34
CA GLU A 113 20.12 -1.42 -16.21
C GLU A 113 21.63 -1.57 -16.01
N ALA A 114 22.11 -1.54 -14.77
CA ALA A 114 23.54 -1.62 -14.46
C ALA A 114 24.15 -2.96 -14.91
N LYS A 115 23.43 -4.07 -14.73
CA LYS A 115 23.85 -5.40 -15.22
C LYS A 115 23.94 -5.45 -16.74
N ALA A 116 22.92 -4.97 -17.44
CA ALA A 116 22.90 -4.95 -18.90
C ALA A 116 24.05 -4.12 -19.49
N ILE A 117 24.37 -2.97 -18.88
CA ILE A 117 25.53 -2.16 -19.26
C ILE A 117 26.84 -2.93 -19.04
N SER A 118 26.97 -3.66 -17.92
CA SER A 118 28.14 -4.49 -17.63
C SER A 118 28.32 -5.64 -18.63
N GLU A 119 27.22 -6.19 -19.14
CA GLU A 119 27.19 -7.26 -20.14
C GLU A 119 27.32 -6.73 -21.58
N GLN A 120 27.51 -5.41 -21.75
CA GLN A 120 27.59 -4.71 -23.04
C GLN A 120 26.31 -4.80 -23.89
N ASP A 121 25.16 -5.07 -23.25
CA ASP A 121 23.85 -5.08 -23.90
C ASP A 121 23.17 -3.71 -23.75
N PHE A 122 23.70 -2.72 -24.49
CA PHE A 122 23.28 -1.32 -24.38
C PHE A 122 21.81 -1.10 -24.74
N GLN A 123 21.22 -1.92 -25.62
CA GLN A 123 19.81 -1.81 -25.97
C GLN A 123 18.93 -2.15 -24.77
N VAL A 124 19.28 -3.22 -24.06
CA VAL A 124 18.59 -3.65 -22.83
C VAL A 124 18.78 -2.63 -21.70
N GLY A 125 19.99 -2.12 -21.52
CA GLY A 125 20.25 -1.05 -20.55
C GLY A 125 19.43 0.22 -20.81
N SER A 126 19.37 0.68 -22.07
CA SER A 126 18.55 1.85 -22.44
C SER A 126 17.05 1.62 -22.23
N LEU A 127 16.58 0.39 -22.39
CA LEU A 127 15.19 0.04 -22.11
C LEU A 127 14.87 0.16 -20.62
N PHE A 128 15.65 -0.49 -19.76
CA PHE A 128 15.43 -0.45 -18.31
C PHE A 128 15.50 0.99 -17.76
N LYS A 129 16.40 1.80 -18.31
CA LYS A 129 16.48 3.24 -18.02
C LYS A 129 15.18 3.97 -18.37
N SER A 130 14.63 3.72 -19.56
CA SER A 130 13.39 4.35 -20.03
C SER A 130 12.19 3.92 -19.18
N MET A 131 12.11 2.64 -18.82
CA MET A 131 11.08 2.12 -17.92
C MET A 131 11.21 2.72 -16.51
N GLY A 132 12.45 2.86 -16.01
CA GLY A 132 12.73 3.51 -14.73
C GLY A 132 12.29 4.98 -14.71
N GLN A 133 12.43 5.70 -15.84
CA GLN A 133 11.90 7.05 -15.98
C GLN A 133 10.36 7.07 -15.98
N MET A 134 9.70 6.18 -16.74
CA MET A 134 8.24 6.09 -16.75
C MET A 134 7.66 5.78 -15.36
N VAL A 135 8.34 4.93 -14.57
CA VAL A 135 7.96 4.64 -13.18
C VAL A 135 8.17 5.86 -12.27
N ARG A 136 9.09 6.77 -12.59
CA ARG A 136 9.29 8.01 -11.82
C ARG A 136 8.35 9.14 -12.25
N ASP A 137 7.69 9.02 -13.39
CA ASP A 137 6.67 9.98 -13.84
C ASP A 137 5.38 9.81 -13.01
N TYR A 138 5.13 10.74 -12.10
CA TYR A 138 4.01 10.70 -11.14
C TYR A 138 2.63 10.97 -11.76
N ASP A 139 2.59 11.38 -13.03
CA ASP A 139 1.34 11.69 -13.75
C ASP A 139 0.68 10.43 -14.36
N ARG A 140 1.32 9.26 -14.25
CA ARG A 140 0.80 7.99 -14.76
C ARG A 140 0.29 7.11 -13.64
N ASP A 141 -0.86 6.48 -13.87
CA ASP A 141 -1.37 5.42 -13.00
C ASP A 141 -0.36 4.27 -13.00
N LEU A 142 0.22 4.00 -11.83
CA LEU A 142 1.25 2.99 -11.63
C LEU A 142 0.71 1.58 -11.99
N PHE A 143 -0.60 1.37 -11.87
CA PHE A 143 -1.26 0.10 -12.14
C PHE A 143 -1.36 -0.19 -13.65
N ASP A 144 -1.80 0.81 -14.43
CA ASP A 144 -1.79 0.71 -15.91
C ASP A 144 -0.36 0.56 -16.44
N LEU A 145 0.60 1.19 -15.75
CA LEU A 145 2.01 1.10 -16.08
C LEU A 145 2.58 -0.29 -15.79
N THR A 146 2.20 -0.95 -14.69
CA THR A 146 2.69 -2.32 -14.38
C THR A 146 2.27 -3.35 -15.42
N ASP A 147 1.04 -3.28 -15.92
CA ASP A 147 0.57 -4.18 -16.98
C ASP A 147 1.25 -3.88 -18.33
N SER A 148 1.46 -2.60 -18.63
CA SER A 148 2.19 -2.16 -19.83
C SER A 148 3.64 -2.65 -19.81
N ILE A 149 4.30 -2.53 -18.66
CA ILE A 149 5.67 -3.02 -18.41
C ILE A 149 5.73 -4.54 -18.60
N ARG A 150 4.81 -5.29 -18.00
CA ARG A 150 4.75 -6.75 -18.13
C ARG A 150 4.58 -7.17 -19.58
N ASN A 151 3.55 -6.67 -20.25
CA ASN A 151 3.24 -7.03 -21.65
C ASN A 151 4.42 -6.73 -22.59
N TYR A 152 5.13 -5.63 -22.34
CA TYR A 152 6.31 -5.28 -23.14
C TYR A 152 7.48 -6.23 -22.86
N LEU A 153 7.76 -6.55 -21.59
CA LEU A 153 8.82 -7.49 -21.22
C LEU A 153 8.55 -8.90 -21.77
N GLU A 154 7.32 -9.39 -21.69
CA GLU A 154 6.95 -10.70 -22.23
C GLU A 154 7.14 -10.76 -23.75
N ARG A 155 6.79 -9.69 -24.48
CA ARG A 155 6.92 -9.63 -25.94
C ARG A 155 8.35 -9.49 -26.45
N HIS A 156 9.24 -8.91 -25.65
CA HIS A 156 10.59 -8.55 -26.09
C HIS A 156 11.70 -9.36 -25.39
N PHE A 157 11.39 -10.04 -24.28
CA PHE A 157 12.35 -10.76 -23.43
C PHE A 157 11.86 -12.15 -23.02
N GLU A 158 11.03 -12.82 -23.83
CA GLU A 158 10.34 -14.12 -23.57
C GLU A 158 11.02 -15.11 -22.59
N SER A 159 12.36 -15.24 -22.57
CA SER A 159 13.11 -16.14 -21.68
C SER A 159 14.19 -15.48 -20.80
N LYS A 160 14.32 -14.14 -20.84
CA LYS A 160 15.37 -13.38 -20.13
C LYS A 160 14.84 -12.38 -19.10
N ILE A 161 13.54 -12.36 -18.82
CA ILE A 161 13.02 -11.48 -17.77
C ILE A 161 13.61 -11.97 -16.43
N PRO A 162 14.34 -11.11 -15.69
CA PRO A 162 14.89 -11.49 -14.39
C PRO A 162 13.77 -11.94 -13.46
N THR A 163 13.97 -13.07 -12.76
CA THR A 163 12.95 -13.65 -11.88
C THR A 163 12.47 -12.64 -10.83
N SER A 164 13.34 -11.75 -10.35
CA SER A 164 13.00 -10.65 -9.44
C SER A 164 11.99 -9.66 -10.01
N VAL A 165 12.03 -9.41 -11.33
CA VAL A 165 11.07 -8.53 -12.03
C VAL A 165 9.75 -9.27 -12.21
N VAL A 166 9.79 -10.55 -12.59
CA VAL A 166 8.60 -11.40 -12.75
C VAL A 166 7.86 -11.55 -11.42
N ASP A 167 8.56 -11.89 -10.33
CA ASP A 167 7.98 -12.08 -9.00
C ASP A 167 7.33 -10.80 -8.47
N LEU A 168 7.99 -9.65 -8.67
CA LEU A 168 7.44 -8.35 -8.29
C LEU A 168 6.22 -8.02 -9.14
N LEU A 169 6.31 -8.18 -10.46
CA LEU A 169 5.18 -7.90 -11.35
C LEU A 169 4.03 -8.86 -11.10
N ASN A 170 4.23 -10.12 -10.73
CA ASN A 170 3.16 -11.09 -10.46
C ASN A 170 2.47 -10.85 -9.11
N SER A 171 3.21 -10.45 -8.08
CA SER A 171 2.66 -10.17 -6.75
C SER A 171 1.92 -8.82 -6.64
N LEU A 172 2.10 -7.93 -7.62
CA LEU A 172 1.51 -6.60 -7.63
C LEU A 172 0.01 -6.62 -7.98
N PRO A 173 -0.45 -7.19 -9.11
CA PRO A 173 -1.84 -7.14 -9.54
C PRO A 173 -2.82 -7.77 -8.56
N GLU A 174 -2.47 -8.89 -7.91
CA GLU A 174 -3.37 -9.53 -6.93
C GLU A 174 -3.59 -8.62 -5.72
N LYS A 175 -2.52 -8.12 -5.11
CA LYS A 175 -2.62 -7.17 -3.99
C LYS A 175 -3.37 -5.90 -4.36
N ILE A 176 -3.09 -5.37 -5.55
CA ILE A 176 -3.74 -4.16 -6.07
C ILE A 176 -5.24 -4.43 -6.33
N ARG A 177 -5.59 -5.59 -6.89
CA ARG A 177 -6.97 -6.03 -7.13
C ARG A 177 -7.72 -6.22 -5.82
N GLU A 178 -7.12 -6.88 -4.83
CA GLU A 178 -7.69 -7.04 -3.49
C GLU A 178 -7.97 -5.67 -2.86
N ILE A 179 -7.02 -4.75 -2.94
CA ILE A 179 -7.14 -3.41 -2.38
C ILE A 179 -8.20 -2.58 -3.13
N LYS A 180 -8.23 -2.60 -4.47
CA LYS A 180 -9.26 -1.92 -5.27
C LYS A 180 -10.65 -2.50 -4.97
N SER A 181 -10.75 -3.82 -4.84
CA SER A 181 -12.00 -4.52 -4.54
C SER A 181 -12.50 -4.21 -3.13
N ALA A 182 -11.61 -4.24 -2.13
CA ALA A 182 -11.92 -3.88 -0.75
C ALA A 182 -12.37 -2.41 -0.63
N ASN A 183 -11.73 -1.49 -1.36
CA ASN A 183 -12.13 -0.08 -1.39
C ASN A 183 -13.49 0.11 -2.07
N LYS A 184 -13.74 -0.56 -3.20
CA LYS A 184 -15.05 -0.53 -3.88
C LYS A 184 -16.16 -1.03 -2.96
N LEU A 185 -15.94 -2.17 -2.30
CA LEU A 185 -16.90 -2.74 -1.34
C LEU A 185 -17.17 -1.79 -0.17
N ARG A 186 -16.14 -1.11 0.34
CA ARG A 186 -16.27 -0.13 1.42
C ARG A 186 -16.98 1.15 0.99
N CYS A 187 -16.73 1.64 -0.22
CA CYS A 187 -17.49 2.76 -0.79
C CYS A 187 -18.98 2.40 -0.87
N LEU A 188 -19.30 1.23 -1.41
CA LEU A 188 -20.68 0.72 -1.46
C LEU A 188 -21.30 0.58 -0.06
N LEU A 189 -20.57 0.03 0.91
CA LEU A 189 -21.04 -0.06 2.30
C LEU A 189 -21.24 1.31 2.96
N ARG A 190 -20.41 2.30 2.64
CA ARG A 190 -20.57 3.67 3.17
C ARG A 190 -21.76 4.39 2.52
N GLU A 191 -21.98 4.20 1.23
CA GLU A 191 -23.17 4.68 0.52
C GLU A 191 -24.44 4.04 1.11
N LEU A 192 -24.39 2.74 1.38
CA LEU A 192 -25.45 1.99 2.07
C LEU A 192 -25.77 2.55 3.45
N CYS A 193 -24.75 2.87 4.27
CA CYS A 193 -24.94 3.41 5.62
C CYS A 193 -25.39 4.88 5.64
N ASN A 194 -25.10 5.66 4.59
CA ASN A 194 -25.45 7.09 4.51
C ASN A 194 -26.80 7.35 3.82
N LEU A 195 -27.45 6.31 3.33
CA LEU A 195 -28.79 6.38 2.79
C LEU A 195 -29.81 6.39 3.95
N GLU A 196 -30.35 7.57 4.29
CA GLU A 196 -31.56 7.69 5.13
C GLU A 196 -32.75 7.07 4.37
N ILE A 197 -33.09 5.80 4.63
CA ILE A 197 -34.22 5.15 3.95
C ILE A 197 -35.12 4.34 4.92
N PRO A 198 -36.45 4.46 4.82
CA PRO A 198 -37.44 3.72 5.62
C PRO A 198 -37.38 2.19 5.43
N SER A 199 -37.76 1.48 6.49
CA SER A 199 -37.33 0.11 6.83
C SER A 199 -37.76 -1.05 5.93
N ASP A 200 -38.75 -0.92 5.03
CA ASP A 200 -39.54 -2.12 4.69
C ASP A 200 -39.41 -2.69 3.26
N GLN A 201 -38.62 -2.13 2.33
CA GLN A 201 -38.54 -2.69 0.96
C GLN A 201 -37.14 -2.82 0.33
N ARG A 202 -36.07 -2.26 0.90
CA ARG A 202 -34.77 -2.16 0.21
C ARG A 202 -33.67 -3.11 0.66
N VAL A 203 -33.80 -3.75 1.82
CA VAL A 203 -32.80 -4.71 2.30
C VAL A 203 -32.67 -5.88 1.32
N GLY A 204 -33.76 -6.31 0.69
CA GLY A 204 -33.75 -7.41 -0.28
C GLY A 204 -32.96 -7.11 -1.56
N SER A 205 -33.14 -5.94 -2.18
CA SER A 205 -32.41 -5.60 -3.42
C SER A 205 -30.92 -5.37 -3.15
N LEU A 206 -30.58 -4.77 -2.01
CA LEU A 206 -29.21 -4.48 -1.62
C LEU A 206 -28.43 -5.73 -1.20
N ILE A 207 -29.07 -6.66 -0.47
CA ILE A 207 -28.48 -7.99 -0.21
C ILE A 207 -28.24 -8.73 -1.52
N THR A 208 -29.12 -8.59 -2.51
CA THR A 208 -28.96 -9.22 -3.82
C THR A 208 -27.75 -8.65 -4.58
N GLU A 209 -27.57 -7.34 -4.62
CA GLU A 209 -26.37 -6.70 -5.22
C GLU A 209 -25.08 -7.02 -4.46
N LEU A 210 -25.12 -7.07 -3.12
CA LEU A 210 -23.97 -7.44 -2.30
C LEU A 210 -23.55 -8.89 -2.56
N ASN A 211 -24.52 -9.81 -2.61
CA ASN A 211 -24.28 -11.22 -2.90
C ASN A 211 -23.74 -11.42 -4.32
N GLN A 212 -24.28 -10.69 -5.31
CA GLN A 212 -23.74 -10.72 -6.67
C GLN A 212 -22.30 -10.22 -6.73
N THR A 213 -21.96 -9.19 -5.97
CA THR A 213 -20.60 -8.65 -5.89
C THR A 213 -19.65 -9.63 -5.21
N VAL A 214 -20.08 -10.26 -4.12
CA VAL A 214 -19.30 -11.31 -3.41
C VAL A 214 -19.10 -12.54 -4.31
N ASP A 215 -20.12 -12.98 -5.02
CA ASP A 215 -20.02 -14.11 -5.97
C ASP A 215 -19.08 -13.81 -7.12
N HIS A 216 -19.06 -12.56 -7.60
CA HIS A 216 -18.14 -12.15 -8.66
C HIS A 216 -16.70 -12.05 -8.17
N LEU A 217 -16.49 -11.68 -6.91
CA LEU A 217 -15.17 -11.66 -6.25
C LEU A 217 -14.65 -13.07 -5.98
N ASN A 218 -15.50 -13.98 -5.50
CA ASN A 218 -15.12 -15.38 -5.26
C ASN A 218 -14.73 -16.09 -6.56
N ARG A 219 -15.48 -15.88 -7.65
CA ARG A 219 -15.12 -16.44 -8.96
C ARG A 219 -13.79 -15.89 -9.49
N ALA A 220 -13.49 -14.63 -9.23
CA ALA A 220 -12.21 -14.03 -9.63
C ALA A 220 -11.02 -14.46 -8.75
N LEU A 221 -11.28 -15.11 -7.61
CA LEU A 221 -10.27 -15.69 -6.70
C LEU A 221 -10.01 -17.18 -6.99
N ASP A 222 -10.98 -17.88 -7.60
CA ASP A 222 -10.88 -19.30 -7.97
C ASP A 222 -10.32 -19.54 -9.38
N GLU A 223 -10.11 -18.47 -10.17
CA GLU A 223 -9.46 -18.45 -11.50
C GLU A 223 -8.02 -17.87 -11.43
#